data_AF-A0A5M3EIZ0-F1
#
_entry.id   AF-A0A5M3EIZ0-F1
#
_cell.length_a   1.000
_cell.length_b   1.000
_cell.length_c   1.000
_cell.angle_alpha   90.00
_cell.angle_beta   90.00
_cell.angle_gamma   90.00
#
_symmetry.space_group_name_H-M   'P 1'
#
loop_
_entity.id
_entity.type
_entity.pdbx_description
1 polymer ?
#
loop_
_entity_poly.entity_id
_entity_poly.type
_entity_poly.pdbx_seq_one_letter_code
_entity_poly.pdbx_strand_id
1 'polypeptide(L)'
;MGIMNSLLKQKEMVVKDWLTYYVAVDDPYIFTLKNDHRLMDETGFVLENLFIGMTEDLGKMNAFARELGKAQFITSLGISRILFHIRLLEEFLLDYASEIKTKSANYRELYLFSIKLHQVFSSFTQNLIEGYTHANEQMIVQKENQIIKESTKLIWIAENVFLLPLIGKITDERAKQITETALFEVCEQPVNYLIIDLSGVQLESPNIGKYIEYFFSSLKLVGVTPIITGMQPQTAKVMVQANLTEQHGIKTFATLRQATKTLMKEKEARNAHK
;
A
#
# COMPACT_ATOMS: atom_id res chain seq x y z
N MET A 1 14.56 23.41 -41.77
CA MET A 1 13.78 23.38 -40.50
C MET A 1 13.86 21.94 -40.04
N GLY A 2 14.57 21.67 -38.94
CA GLY A 2 14.89 20.29 -38.54
C GLY A 2 13.66 19.49 -38.08
N ILE A 3 13.81 18.18 -38.01
CA ILE A 3 12.76 17.20 -37.64
C ILE A 3 12.00 17.63 -36.37
N MET A 4 12.72 18.06 -35.32
CA MET A 4 12.10 18.48 -34.06
C MET A 4 11.15 19.68 -34.22
N ASN A 5 11.59 20.71 -34.94
CA ASN A 5 10.76 21.90 -35.20
C ASN A 5 9.54 21.57 -36.07
N SER A 6 9.64 20.56 -36.94
CA SER A 6 8.51 20.11 -37.76
C SER A 6 7.46 19.38 -36.93
N LEU A 7 7.89 18.50 -36.00
CA LEU A 7 7.00 17.79 -35.07
C LEU A 7 6.21 18.77 -34.19
N LEU A 8 6.89 19.74 -33.58
CA LEU A 8 6.26 20.71 -32.67
C LEU A 8 5.21 21.59 -33.38
N LYS A 9 5.50 21.98 -34.63
CA LYS A 9 4.55 22.75 -35.45
C LYS A 9 3.31 21.95 -35.84
N GLN A 10 3.39 20.62 -35.82
CA GLN A 10 2.34 19.71 -36.22
C GLN A 10 1.75 18.97 -35.02
N LYS A 11 1.97 19.43 -33.78
CA LYS A 11 1.62 18.70 -32.55
C LYS A 11 0.19 18.17 -32.53
N GLU A 12 -0.79 18.95 -32.99
CA GLU A 12 -2.20 18.54 -33.03
C GLU A 12 -2.45 17.40 -34.02
N MET A 13 -1.75 17.44 -35.16
CA MET A 13 -1.82 16.38 -36.17
C MET A 13 -1.12 15.10 -35.67
N VAL A 14 0.03 15.24 -35.01
CA VAL A 14 0.75 14.10 -34.40
C VAL A 14 -0.13 13.40 -33.36
N VAL A 15 -0.83 14.15 -32.49
CA VAL A 15 -1.77 13.58 -31.51
C VAL A 15 -2.90 12.82 -32.22
N LYS A 16 -3.48 13.40 -33.27
CA LYS A 16 -4.56 12.75 -34.04
C LYS A 16 -4.10 11.46 -34.72
N ASP A 17 -2.90 11.48 -35.30
CA ASP A 17 -2.32 10.33 -36.00
C ASP A 17 -1.91 9.24 -34.99
N TRP A 18 -1.43 9.63 -33.80
CA TRP A 18 -1.20 8.71 -32.68
C TRP A 18 -2.48 7.97 -32.29
N LEU A 19 -3.60 8.69 -32.10
CA LEU A 19 -4.87 8.06 -31.72
C LEU A 19 -5.35 7.08 -32.80
N THR A 20 -5.13 7.41 -34.07
CA THR A 20 -5.45 6.51 -35.19
C THR A 20 -4.56 5.28 -35.19
N TYR A 21 -3.25 5.45 -35.02
CA TYR A 21 -2.28 4.37 -34.88
C TYR A 21 -2.64 3.45 -33.71
N TYR A 22 -2.87 4.03 -32.54
CA TYR A 22 -3.14 3.31 -31.30
C TYR A 22 -4.37 2.40 -31.40
N VAL A 23 -5.46 2.86 -32.02
CA VAL A 23 -6.68 2.04 -32.22
C VAL A 23 -6.46 0.91 -33.24
N ALA A 24 -5.49 1.05 -34.14
CA ALA A 24 -5.17 0.05 -35.16
C ALA A 24 -4.21 -1.04 -34.65
N VAL A 25 -3.55 -0.85 -33.50
CA VAL A 25 -2.68 -1.86 -32.91
C VAL A 25 -3.52 -3.04 -32.39
N ASP A 26 -3.28 -4.21 -32.95
CA ASP A 26 -3.92 -5.47 -32.55
C ASP A 26 -3.30 -6.02 -31.26
N ASP A 27 -3.66 -5.41 -30.12
CA ASP A 27 -3.16 -5.80 -28.79
C ASP A 27 -4.30 -5.92 -27.74
N PRO A 28 -4.33 -7.01 -26.94
CA PRO A 28 -5.36 -7.23 -25.92
C PRO A 28 -5.50 -6.09 -24.89
N TYR A 29 -4.42 -5.36 -24.61
CA TYR A 29 -4.41 -4.22 -23.71
C TYR A 29 -4.95 -2.93 -24.33
N ILE A 30 -5.14 -2.89 -25.65
CA ILE A 30 -5.67 -1.75 -26.40
C ILE A 30 -7.16 -1.96 -26.73
N PHE A 31 -7.56 -3.20 -27.04
CA PHE A 31 -8.94 -3.54 -27.43
C PHE A 31 -10.03 -3.16 -26.42
N THR A 32 -9.70 -3.10 -25.12
CA THR A 32 -10.65 -2.76 -24.05
C THR A 32 -10.99 -1.27 -23.95
N LEU A 33 -10.39 -0.40 -24.77
CA LEU A 33 -10.42 1.07 -24.60
C LEU A 33 -11.04 1.83 -25.79
N LYS A 34 -11.69 1.14 -26.73
CA LYS A 34 -12.17 1.70 -28.02
C LYS A 34 -13.15 2.88 -27.92
N ASN A 35 -13.70 3.20 -26.75
CA ASN A 35 -14.66 4.29 -26.50
C ASN A 35 -14.32 5.17 -25.28
N ASP A 36 -13.07 5.17 -24.79
CA ASP A 36 -12.71 5.92 -23.59
C ASP A 36 -12.13 7.31 -23.95
N HIS A 37 -12.99 8.33 -23.98
CA HIS A 37 -12.60 9.73 -24.20
C HIS A 37 -11.54 10.22 -23.19
N ARG A 38 -11.54 9.67 -21.98
CA ARG A 38 -10.57 10.03 -20.94
C ARG A 38 -9.15 9.58 -21.31
N LEU A 39 -9.02 8.41 -21.94
CA LEU A 39 -7.73 7.87 -22.38
C LEU A 39 -7.15 8.69 -23.55
N MET A 40 -8.02 9.25 -24.41
CA MET A 40 -7.61 10.16 -25.48
C MET A 40 -7.01 11.46 -24.91
N ASP A 41 -7.67 12.05 -23.91
CA ASP A 41 -7.16 13.25 -23.24
C ASP A 41 -5.85 12.94 -22.49
N GLU A 42 -5.79 11.84 -21.74
CA GLU A 42 -4.59 11.42 -20.99
C GLU A 42 -3.38 11.20 -21.91
N THR A 43 -3.56 10.53 -23.05
CA THR A 43 -2.46 10.29 -24.01
C THR A 43 -2.00 11.56 -24.71
N GLY A 44 -2.91 12.51 -24.97
CA GLY A 44 -2.56 13.85 -25.43
C GLY A 44 -1.67 14.59 -24.42
N PHE A 45 -2.04 14.60 -23.14
CA PHE A 45 -1.24 15.24 -22.09
C PHE A 45 0.14 14.62 -21.91
N VAL A 46 0.27 13.30 -22.05
CA VAL A 46 1.57 12.62 -22.03
C VAL A 46 2.45 13.12 -23.16
N LEU A 47 1.92 13.19 -24.38
CA LEU A 47 2.66 13.63 -25.55
C LEU A 47 3.09 15.10 -25.44
N GLU A 48 2.22 15.99 -24.94
CA GLU A 48 2.57 17.39 -24.67
C GLU A 48 3.73 17.53 -23.68
N ASN A 49 3.71 16.76 -22.58
CA ASN A 49 4.78 16.81 -21.58
C ASN A 49 6.09 16.21 -22.10
N LEU A 50 6.04 15.18 -22.95
CA LEU A 50 7.22 14.68 -23.64
C LEU A 50 7.84 15.75 -24.54
N PHE A 51 7.03 16.54 -25.25
CA PHE A 51 7.56 17.67 -26.01
C PHE A 51 8.22 18.74 -25.13
N ILE A 52 7.65 19.06 -23.96
CA ILE A 52 8.29 19.96 -22.97
C ILE A 52 9.68 19.44 -22.58
N GLY A 53 9.82 18.13 -22.32
CA GLY A 53 11.13 17.52 -22.02
C GLY A 53 12.11 17.51 -23.21
N MET A 54 11.57 17.53 -24.44
CA MET A 54 12.39 17.64 -25.65
C MET A 54 12.95 19.05 -25.87
N THR A 55 12.21 20.10 -25.53
CA THR A 55 12.51 21.47 -26.00
C THR A 55 12.82 22.48 -24.91
N GLU A 56 12.29 22.30 -23.71
CA GLU A 56 12.24 23.36 -22.68
C GLU A 56 12.83 22.89 -21.36
N ASP A 57 12.21 21.90 -20.73
CA ASP A 57 12.42 21.61 -19.31
C ASP A 57 12.20 20.13 -18.99
N LEU A 58 13.32 19.40 -18.91
CA LEU A 58 13.32 17.99 -18.51
C LEU A 58 12.82 17.79 -17.06
N GLY A 59 13.04 18.78 -16.18
CA GLY A 59 12.62 18.72 -14.79
C GLY A 59 11.10 18.75 -14.64
N LYS A 60 10.42 19.64 -15.38
CA LYS A 60 8.95 19.70 -15.44
C LYS A 60 8.35 18.40 -15.96
N MET A 61 8.90 17.85 -17.04
CA MET A 61 8.45 16.57 -17.57
C MET A 61 8.64 15.44 -16.54
N ASN A 62 9.78 15.41 -15.86
CA ASN A 62 10.06 14.39 -14.83
C ASN A 62 9.08 14.47 -13.65
N ALA A 63 8.75 15.69 -13.20
CA ALA A 63 7.74 15.90 -12.17
C ALA A 63 6.35 15.42 -12.62
N PHE A 64 5.95 15.76 -13.85
CA PHE A 64 4.70 15.28 -14.44
C PHE A 64 4.66 13.74 -14.51
N ALA A 65 5.72 13.11 -15.03
CA ALA A 65 5.79 11.65 -15.15
C ALA A 65 5.67 10.97 -13.78
N ARG A 66 6.27 11.55 -12.74
CA ARG A 66 6.17 11.07 -11.36
C ARG A 66 4.74 11.15 -10.83
N GLU A 67 4.05 12.27 -11.03
CA GLU A 67 2.65 12.41 -10.60
C GLU A 67 1.71 11.52 -11.42
N LEU A 68 1.96 11.35 -12.71
CA LEU A 68 1.23 10.41 -13.56
C LEU A 68 1.39 8.97 -13.04
N GLY A 69 2.62 8.56 -12.69
CA GLY A 69 2.88 7.24 -12.10
C GLY A 69 2.07 6.99 -10.83
N LYS A 70 2.01 7.98 -9.94
CA LYS A 70 1.17 7.92 -8.72
C LYS A 70 -0.32 7.81 -9.07
N ALA A 71 -0.81 8.63 -9.99
CA ALA A 71 -2.22 8.65 -10.39
C ALA A 71 -2.66 7.32 -11.03
N GLN A 72 -1.83 6.74 -11.90
CA GLN A 72 -2.16 5.49 -12.58
C GLN A 72 -2.22 4.29 -11.62
N PHE A 73 -1.39 4.28 -10.56
CA PHE A 73 -1.53 3.30 -9.47
C PHE A 73 -2.94 3.32 -8.85
N ILE A 74 -3.49 4.51 -8.60
CA ILE A 74 -4.84 4.68 -8.01
C ILE A 74 -5.91 4.08 -8.92
N THR A 75 -5.74 4.22 -10.24
CA THR A 75 -6.68 3.66 -11.23
C THR A 75 -6.58 2.14 -11.39
N SER A 76 -5.71 1.47 -10.63
CA SER A 76 -5.46 0.02 -10.68
C SER A 76 -5.00 -0.48 -12.05
N LEU A 77 -4.45 0.40 -12.89
CA LEU A 77 -3.81 0.00 -14.13
C LEU A 77 -2.44 -0.61 -13.79
N GLY A 78 -2.20 -1.85 -14.18
CA GLY A 78 -0.91 -2.50 -13.94
C GLY A 78 0.23 -1.76 -14.64
N ILE A 79 1.36 -1.56 -13.95
CA ILE A 79 2.51 -0.80 -14.48
C ILE A 79 2.97 -1.30 -15.86
N SER A 80 2.95 -2.61 -16.10
CA SER A 80 3.31 -3.21 -17.39
C SER A 80 2.48 -2.68 -18.55
N ARG A 81 1.19 -2.40 -18.31
CA ARG A 81 0.26 -1.86 -19.32
C ARG A 81 0.60 -0.41 -19.64
N ILE A 82 0.91 0.39 -18.62
CA ILE A 82 1.35 1.78 -18.80
C ILE A 82 2.64 1.84 -19.60
N LEU A 83 3.63 1.03 -19.21
CA LEU A 83 4.93 0.97 -19.89
C LEU A 83 4.80 0.51 -21.35
N PHE A 84 3.89 -0.42 -21.62
CA PHE A 84 3.58 -0.82 -22.98
C PHE A 84 3.07 0.36 -23.83
N HIS A 85 2.16 1.19 -23.28
CA HIS A 85 1.65 2.37 -23.98
C HIS A 85 2.73 3.42 -24.22
N ILE A 86 3.62 3.65 -23.23
CA ILE A 86 4.76 4.57 -23.38
C ILE A 86 5.73 4.08 -24.47
N ARG A 87 6.03 2.78 -24.52
CA ARG A 87 6.87 2.20 -25.57
C ARG A 87 6.27 2.37 -26.96
N LEU A 88 4.98 2.09 -27.12
CA LEU A 88 4.29 2.28 -28.41
C LEU A 88 4.33 3.75 -28.86
N LEU A 89 4.23 4.69 -27.93
CA LEU A 89 4.32 6.11 -28.26
C LEU A 89 5.74 6.51 -28.71
N GLU A 90 6.80 5.92 -28.11
CA GLU A 90 8.19 6.12 -28.55
C GLU A 90 8.40 5.61 -29.99
N GLU A 91 7.92 4.40 -30.26
CA GLU A 91 7.97 3.76 -31.59
C GLU A 91 7.23 4.63 -32.63
N PHE A 92 6.00 5.04 -32.31
CA PHE A 92 5.20 5.90 -33.18
C PHE A 92 5.91 7.22 -33.50
N LEU A 93 6.51 7.91 -32.52
CA LEU A 93 7.18 9.19 -32.77
C LEU A 93 8.45 9.04 -33.60
N LEU A 94 9.16 7.93 -33.45
CA LEU A 94 10.34 7.63 -34.27
C LEU A 94 9.94 7.39 -35.73
N ASP A 95 8.90 6.57 -35.96
CA ASP A 95 8.38 6.28 -37.29
C ASP A 95 7.82 7.55 -37.94
N TYR A 96 6.99 8.31 -37.21
CA TYR A 96 6.43 9.58 -37.68
C TYR A 96 7.53 10.55 -38.09
N ALA A 97 8.60 10.68 -37.29
CA ALA A 97 9.73 11.55 -37.59
C ALA A 97 10.50 11.15 -38.86
N SER A 98 10.58 9.85 -39.15
CA SER A 98 11.27 9.32 -40.33
C SER A 98 10.52 9.65 -41.64
N GLU A 99 9.20 9.81 -41.57
CA GLU A 99 8.33 10.09 -42.72
C GLU A 99 8.19 11.59 -43.03
N ILE A 100 8.67 12.47 -42.13
CA ILE A 100 8.64 13.92 -42.35
C ILE A 100 9.51 14.27 -43.57
N LYS A 101 8.86 14.51 -44.71
CA LYS A 101 9.47 14.98 -45.96
C LYS A 101 10.02 16.40 -45.78
N THR A 102 11.20 16.55 -45.19
CA THR A 102 11.94 17.80 -45.28
C THR A 102 12.78 17.78 -46.56
N LYS A 103 12.91 18.95 -47.23
CA LYS A 103 13.75 19.11 -48.45
C LYS A 103 15.24 18.77 -48.23
N SER A 104 15.67 18.43 -47.00
CA SER A 104 17.06 18.17 -46.62
C SER A 104 17.20 17.34 -45.33
N ALA A 105 16.35 16.35 -45.05
CA ALA A 105 16.55 15.47 -43.89
C ALA A 105 17.85 14.68 -44.09
N ASN A 106 18.92 15.12 -43.45
CA ASN A 106 20.17 14.37 -43.40
C ASN A 106 20.05 13.33 -42.28
N TYR A 107 20.50 12.09 -42.50
CA TYR A 107 20.55 11.01 -41.50
C TYR A 107 21.09 11.48 -40.14
N ARG A 108 21.99 12.48 -40.14
CA ARG A 108 22.48 13.13 -38.93
C ARG A 108 21.38 13.77 -38.07
N GLU A 109 20.40 14.45 -38.68
CA GLU A 109 19.29 15.05 -37.94
C GLU A 109 18.37 13.99 -37.33
N LEU A 110 18.08 12.92 -38.08
CA LEU A 110 17.28 11.80 -37.60
C LEU A 110 17.97 11.08 -36.43
N TYR A 111 19.29 10.86 -36.52
CA TYR A 111 20.08 10.29 -35.44
C TYR A 111 20.11 11.14 -34.18
N LEU A 112 20.29 12.47 -34.32
CA LEU A 112 20.24 13.38 -33.18
C LEU A 112 18.84 13.41 -32.54
N PHE A 113 17.80 13.37 -33.38
CA PHE A 113 16.42 13.25 -32.91
C PHE A 113 16.19 11.93 -32.15
N SER A 114 16.63 10.79 -32.69
CA SER A 114 16.41 9.48 -32.05
C SER A 114 17.13 9.38 -30.69
N ILE A 115 18.34 9.94 -30.56
CA ILE A 115 19.01 10.03 -29.26
C ILE A 115 18.21 10.87 -28.27
N LYS A 116 17.76 12.06 -28.69
CA LYS A 116 17.02 12.97 -27.82
C LYS A 116 15.66 12.37 -27.41
N LEU A 117 14.98 11.73 -28.34
CA LEU A 117 13.73 11.00 -28.11
C LEU A 117 13.96 9.93 -27.05
N HIS A 118 14.95 9.06 -27.24
CA HIS A 118 15.24 7.98 -26.31
C HIS A 118 15.61 8.48 -24.90
N GLN A 119 16.40 9.55 -24.80
CA GLN A 119 16.74 10.17 -23.52
C GLN A 119 15.50 10.69 -22.77
N VAL A 120 14.59 11.35 -23.51
CA VAL A 120 13.35 11.88 -22.96
C VAL A 120 12.43 10.76 -22.49
N PHE A 121 12.21 9.74 -23.30
CA PHE A 121 11.38 8.59 -22.94
C PHE A 121 11.96 7.76 -21.80
N SER A 122 13.29 7.58 -21.76
CA SER A 122 13.97 6.91 -20.66
C SER A 122 13.76 7.66 -19.34
N SER A 123 13.95 8.98 -19.34
CA SER A 123 13.77 9.81 -18.15
C SER A 123 12.31 9.88 -17.69
N PHE A 124 11.38 9.97 -18.64
CA PHE A 124 9.94 9.90 -18.38
C PHE A 124 9.56 8.55 -17.73
N THR A 125 9.98 7.44 -18.34
CA THR A 125 9.70 6.08 -17.86
C THR A 125 10.26 5.86 -16.46
N GLN A 126 11.50 6.29 -16.20
CA GLN A 126 12.11 6.17 -14.88
C GLN A 126 11.30 6.91 -13.80
N ASN A 127 10.91 8.16 -14.05
CA ASN A 127 10.14 8.95 -13.08
C ASN A 127 8.72 8.42 -12.91
N LEU A 128 8.11 7.89 -13.97
CA LEU A 128 6.81 7.22 -13.90
C LEU A 128 6.87 5.98 -13.00
N ILE A 129 7.89 5.14 -13.18
CA ILE A 129 8.10 3.96 -12.34
C ILE A 129 8.37 4.38 -10.89
N GLU A 130 9.18 5.41 -10.65
CA GLU A 130 9.44 5.95 -9.32
C GLU A 130 8.13 6.40 -8.65
N GLY A 131 7.30 7.18 -9.34
CA GLY A 131 6.01 7.64 -8.83
C GLY A 131 5.05 6.49 -8.50
N TYR A 132 4.92 5.52 -9.42
CA TYR A 132 4.08 4.34 -9.23
C TYR A 132 4.56 3.48 -8.05
N THR A 133 5.87 3.23 -7.97
CA THR A 133 6.47 2.41 -6.91
C THR A 133 6.30 3.07 -5.55
N HIS A 134 6.53 4.39 -5.48
CA HIS A 134 6.33 5.16 -4.26
C HIS A 134 4.88 5.11 -3.77
N ALA A 135 3.90 5.25 -4.67
CA ALA A 135 2.49 5.13 -4.32
C ALA A 135 2.13 3.72 -3.81
N ASN A 136 2.70 2.68 -4.43
CA ASN A 136 2.51 1.30 -4.00
C ASN A 136 3.10 1.04 -2.60
N GLU A 137 4.33 1.48 -2.35
CA GLU A 137 4.98 1.36 -1.04
C GLU A 137 4.19 2.08 0.06
N GLN A 138 3.71 3.30 -0.21
CA GLN A 138 2.85 4.03 0.72
C GLN A 138 1.55 3.28 1.02
N MET A 139 0.91 2.69 0.01
CA MET A 139 -0.32 1.91 0.19
C MET A 139 -0.08 0.66 1.05
N ILE A 140 1.06 -0.02 0.87
CA ILE A 140 1.45 -1.18 1.68
C ILE A 140 1.58 -0.77 3.14
N VAL A 141 2.36 0.27 3.42
CA VAL A 141 2.57 0.79 4.79
C VAL A 141 1.25 1.24 5.42
N GLN A 142 0.37 1.90 4.66
CA GLN A 142 -0.94 2.31 5.16
C GLN A 142 -1.83 1.11 5.51
N LYS A 143 -1.83 0.06 4.68
CA LYS A 143 -2.57 -1.18 4.95
C LYS A 143 -2.04 -1.88 6.19
N GLU A 144 -0.73 -1.96 6.37
CA GLU A 144 -0.10 -2.54 7.56
C GLU A 144 -0.51 -1.76 8.83
N ASN A 145 -0.43 -0.44 8.80
CA ASN A 145 -0.86 0.42 9.90
C ASN A 145 -2.36 0.30 10.19
N GLN A 146 -3.19 0.16 9.16
CA GLN A 146 -4.63 -0.02 9.33
C GLN A 146 -4.93 -1.38 9.98
N ILE A 147 -4.25 -2.45 9.56
CA ILE A 147 -4.35 -3.77 10.21
C ILE A 147 -3.95 -3.68 11.68
N ILE A 148 -2.89 -2.94 12.01
CA ILE A 148 -2.48 -2.72 13.40
C ILE A 148 -3.58 -2.00 14.18
N LYS A 149 -4.07 -0.86 13.69
CA LYS A 149 -5.16 -0.11 14.35
C LYS A 149 -6.43 -0.94 14.54
N GLU A 150 -6.80 -1.74 13.55
CA GLU A 150 -7.96 -2.64 13.63
C GLU A 150 -7.72 -3.79 14.64
N SER A 151 -6.47 -4.23 14.81
CA SER A 151 -6.09 -5.30 15.74
C SER A 151 -5.83 -4.82 17.17
N THR A 152 -5.76 -3.50 17.41
CA THR A 152 -5.51 -2.94 18.75
C THR A 152 -6.72 -2.28 19.38
N LYS A 153 -7.84 -2.15 18.64
CA LYS A 153 -9.05 -1.49 19.11
C LYS A 153 -9.69 -2.26 20.26
N LEU A 154 -9.88 -1.59 21.40
CA LEU A 154 -10.65 -2.11 22.52
C LEU A 154 -12.15 -2.13 22.22
N ILE A 155 -12.77 -3.29 22.39
CA ILE A 155 -14.21 -3.51 22.25
C ILE A 155 -14.82 -3.65 23.63
N TRP A 156 -15.75 -2.77 23.98
CA TRP A 156 -16.50 -2.86 25.23
C TRP A 156 -17.41 -4.11 25.24
N ILE A 157 -17.30 -4.94 26.29
CA ILE A 157 -18.09 -6.17 26.46
C ILE A 157 -19.09 -6.03 27.62
N ALA A 158 -18.64 -5.45 28.73
CA ALA A 158 -19.44 -5.20 29.91
C ALA A 158 -18.79 -4.09 30.75
N GLU A 159 -19.46 -3.66 31.82
CA GLU A 159 -18.91 -2.66 32.75
C GLU A 159 -17.48 -3.05 33.20
N ASN A 160 -16.52 -2.21 32.83
CA ASN A 160 -15.08 -2.35 33.08
C ASN A 160 -14.44 -3.62 32.49
N VAL A 161 -15.07 -4.27 31.50
CA VAL A 161 -14.55 -5.44 30.78
C VAL A 161 -14.48 -5.12 29.29
N PHE A 162 -13.27 -5.18 28.74
CA PHE A 162 -12.99 -4.91 27.33
C PHE A 162 -12.32 -6.10 26.66
N LEU A 163 -12.45 -6.19 25.33
CA LEU A 163 -11.86 -7.20 24.48
C LEU A 163 -10.86 -6.54 23.52
N LEU A 164 -9.67 -7.11 23.45
CA LEU A 164 -8.63 -6.84 22.46
C LEU A 164 -8.51 -8.06 21.53
N PRO A 165 -9.11 -8.04 20.34
CA PRO A 165 -9.00 -9.13 19.38
C PRO A 165 -7.68 -9.04 18.59
N LEU A 166 -6.79 -10.02 18.74
CA LEU A 166 -5.56 -10.07 17.95
C LEU A 166 -5.75 -11.00 16.74
N ILE A 167 -5.47 -10.48 15.53
CA ILE A 167 -5.70 -11.22 14.27
C ILE A 167 -4.45 -11.21 13.39
N GLY A 168 -4.13 -12.38 12.83
CA GLY A 168 -3.09 -12.55 11.83
C GLY A 168 -1.71 -12.82 12.41
N LYS A 169 -0.68 -12.56 11.60
CA LYS A 169 0.72 -12.82 11.92
C LYS A 169 1.25 -11.80 12.91
N ILE A 170 1.76 -12.25 14.04
CA ILE A 170 2.40 -11.39 15.04
C ILE A 170 3.91 -11.57 14.91
N THR A 171 4.58 -10.49 14.53
CA THR A 171 6.05 -10.35 14.54
C THR A 171 6.49 -9.65 15.83
N ASP A 172 7.80 -9.67 16.11
CA ASP A 172 8.38 -8.95 17.26
C ASP A 172 8.06 -7.45 17.22
N GLU A 173 8.13 -6.82 16.05
CA GLU A 173 7.79 -5.41 15.86
C GLU A 173 6.30 -5.14 16.13
N ARG A 174 5.42 -5.99 15.58
CA ARG A 174 3.97 -5.86 15.78
C ARG A 174 3.59 -6.07 17.25
N ALA A 175 4.25 -6.97 17.97
CA ALA A 175 4.01 -7.20 19.38
C ALA A 175 4.34 -5.95 20.24
N LYS A 176 5.42 -5.23 19.92
CA LYS A 176 5.77 -3.95 20.57
C LYS A 176 4.70 -2.89 20.33
N GLN A 177 4.30 -2.70 19.07
CA GLN A 177 3.28 -1.72 18.70
C GLN A 177 1.92 -2.01 19.33
N ILE A 178 1.51 -3.29 19.38
CA ILE A 178 0.29 -3.71 20.07
C ILE A 178 0.37 -3.37 21.56
N THR A 179 1.51 -3.64 22.19
CA THR A 179 1.74 -3.35 23.61
C THR A 179 1.58 -1.86 23.89
N GLU A 180 2.27 -1.00 23.14
CA GLU A 180 2.22 0.46 23.31
C GLU A 180 0.80 1.01 23.08
N THR A 181 0.15 0.59 21.99
CA THR A 181 -1.18 1.09 21.62
C THR A 181 -2.25 0.62 22.60
N ALA A 182 -2.24 -0.66 22.97
CA ALA A 182 -3.22 -1.20 23.92
C ALA A 182 -3.05 -0.59 25.32
N LEU A 183 -1.80 -0.37 25.78
CA LEU A 183 -1.55 0.31 27.05
C LEU A 183 -2.06 1.75 27.04
N PHE A 184 -1.91 2.46 25.93
CA PHE A 184 -2.50 3.79 25.78
C PHE A 184 -4.03 3.73 25.83
N GLU A 185 -4.67 2.83 25.08
CA GLU A 185 -6.14 2.73 25.04
C GLU A 185 -6.75 2.34 26.40
N VAL A 186 -6.12 1.44 27.16
CA VAL A 186 -6.66 1.06 28.48
C VAL A 186 -6.54 2.16 29.53
N CYS A 187 -5.57 3.06 29.41
CA CYS A 187 -5.41 4.20 30.32
C CYS A 187 -6.49 5.27 30.10
N GLU A 188 -7.01 5.39 28.88
CA GLU A 188 -8.04 6.37 28.50
C GLU A 188 -9.47 5.89 28.80
N GLN A 189 -9.63 4.65 29.30
CA GLN A 189 -10.92 3.99 29.49
C GLN A 189 -11.01 3.35 30.88
N PRO A 190 -12.22 3.18 31.46
CA PRO A 190 -12.38 2.52 32.75
C PRO A 190 -12.25 0.99 32.60
N VAL A 191 -11.04 0.49 32.34
CA VAL A 191 -10.76 -0.93 32.10
C VAL A 191 -10.26 -1.59 33.38
N ASN A 192 -11.00 -2.56 33.91
CA ASN A 192 -10.51 -3.41 35.01
C ASN A 192 -10.05 -4.78 34.49
N TYR A 193 -10.72 -5.29 33.47
CA TYR A 193 -10.43 -6.58 32.85
C TYR A 193 -10.25 -6.39 31.35
N LEU A 194 -9.09 -6.82 30.84
CA LEU A 194 -8.83 -6.87 29.40
C LEU A 194 -8.77 -8.32 28.94
N ILE A 195 -9.77 -8.74 28.17
CA ILE A 195 -9.79 -10.02 27.49
C ILE A 195 -8.99 -9.88 26.19
N ILE A 196 -8.05 -10.78 25.98
CA ILE A 196 -7.17 -10.79 24.82
C ILE A 196 -7.45 -12.08 24.06
N ASP A 197 -8.06 -11.97 22.89
CA ASP A 197 -8.43 -13.14 22.08
C ASP A 197 -7.33 -13.47 21.07
N LEU A 198 -6.84 -14.70 21.15
CA LEU A 198 -5.75 -15.23 20.33
C LEU A 198 -6.25 -16.23 19.27
N SER A 199 -7.57 -16.34 19.09
CA SER A 199 -8.20 -17.32 18.19
C SER A 199 -7.68 -17.25 16.75
N GLY A 200 -7.35 -16.05 16.26
CA GLY A 200 -6.85 -15.78 14.91
C GLY A 200 -5.35 -15.48 14.81
N VAL A 201 -4.56 -15.76 15.86
CA VAL A 201 -3.13 -15.39 15.91
C VAL A 201 -2.22 -16.48 15.34
N GLN A 202 -1.26 -16.06 14.52
CA GLN A 202 -0.11 -16.88 14.10
C GLN A 202 1.18 -16.23 14.62
N LEU A 203 1.93 -16.95 15.45
CA LEU A 203 3.22 -16.46 15.97
C LEU A 203 4.34 -16.80 15.00
N GLU A 204 5.16 -15.81 14.61
CA GLU A 204 6.27 -16.04 13.66
C GLU A 204 7.61 -16.35 14.33
N SER A 205 7.73 -16.10 15.64
CA SER A 205 8.97 -16.23 16.39
C SER A 205 8.73 -16.79 17.80
N PRO A 206 9.55 -17.75 18.28
CA PRO A 206 9.52 -18.20 19.67
C PRO A 206 9.77 -17.07 20.69
N ASN A 207 10.47 -16.00 20.30
CA ASN A 207 10.79 -14.87 21.19
C ASN A 207 9.56 -14.01 21.53
N ILE A 208 8.44 -14.18 20.81
CA ILE A 208 7.21 -13.39 21.03
C ILE A 208 6.68 -13.55 22.45
N GLY A 209 6.90 -14.70 23.09
CA GLY A 209 6.48 -14.92 24.46
C GLY A 209 6.99 -13.85 25.44
N LYS A 210 8.21 -13.33 25.25
CA LYS A 210 8.75 -12.24 26.10
C LYS A 210 8.01 -10.92 25.92
N TYR A 211 7.60 -10.60 24.70
CA TYR A 211 6.82 -9.39 24.45
C TYR A 211 5.41 -9.49 25.05
N ILE A 212 4.81 -10.68 25.01
CA ILE A 212 3.52 -10.95 25.64
C ILE A 212 3.62 -10.87 27.18
N GLU A 213 4.70 -11.39 27.76
CA GLU A 213 5.00 -11.26 29.19
C GLU A 213 5.13 -9.81 29.62
N TYR A 214 5.90 -9.04 28.85
CA TYR A 214 6.07 -7.60 29.08
C TYR A 214 4.74 -6.85 29.00
N PHE A 215 3.88 -7.19 28.02
CA PHE A 215 2.57 -6.59 27.87
C PHE A 215 1.67 -6.88 29.09
N PHE A 216 1.57 -8.15 29.51
CA PHE A 216 0.73 -8.53 30.65
C PHE A 216 1.22 -7.93 31.96
N SER A 217 2.53 -7.87 32.16
CA SER A 217 3.13 -7.23 33.33
C SER A 217 2.82 -5.74 33.36
N SER A 218 2.93 -5.07 32.20
CA SER A 218 2.57 -3.66 32.05
C SER A 218 1.09 -3.40 32.34
N LEU A 219 0.18 -4.23 31.83
CA LEU A 219 -1.26 -4.12 32.11
C LEU A 219 -1.55 -4.20 33.61
N LYS A 220 -0.91 -5.13 34.31
CA LYS A 220 -1.09 -5.25 35.77
C LYS A 220 -0.59 -4.04 36.54
N LEU A 221 0.53 -3.45 36.12
CA LEU A 221 1.08 -2.25 36.76
C LEU A 221 0.14 -1.05 36.62
N VAL A 222 -0.59 -0.95 35.50
CA VAL A 222 -1.63 0.09 35.30
C VAL A 222 -3.00 -0.30 35.89
N GLY A 223 -3.08 -1.39 36.67
CA GLY A 223 -4.29 -1.81 37.36
C GLY A 223 -5.27 -2.65 36.54
N VAL A 224 -4.89 -3.06 35.32
CA VAL A 224 -5.72 -3.87 34.42
C VAL A 224 -5.39 -5.36 34.61
N THR A 225 -6.41 -6.19 34.80
CA THR A 225 -6.25 -7.65 34.87
C THR A 225 -6.34 -8.27 33.48
N PRO A 226 -5.24 -8.83 32.93
CA PRO A 226 -5.28 -9.50 31.63
C PRO A 226 -5.93 -10.88 31.72
N ILE A 227 -6.69 -11.24 30.69
CA ILE A 227 -7.35 -12.54 30.54
C ILE A 227 -7.13 -13.03 29.11
N ILE A 228 -6.65 -14.26 28.93
CA ILE A 228 -6.44 -14.83 27.58
C ILE A 228 -7.61 -15.73 27.18
N THR A 229 -8.02 -15.62 25.91
CA THR A 229 -8.99 -16.53 25.28
C THR A 229 -8.51 -17.01 23.91
N GLY A 230 -9.10 -18.10 23.40
CA GLY A 230 -8.85 -18.56 22.03
C GLY A 230 -7.44 -19.09 21.78
N MET A 231 -6.70 -19.46 22.82
CA MET A 231 -5.31 -19.92 22.68
C MET A 231 -5.24 -21.26 21.94
N GLN A 232 -4.62 -21.26 20.76
CA GLN A 232 -4.37 -22.47 19.98
C GLN A 232 -3.22 -23.30 20.59
N PRO A 233 -3.16 -24.63 20.39
CA PRO A 233 -2.13 -25.49 20.97
C PRO A 233 -0.70 -25.06 20.62
N GLN A 234 -0.46 -24.58 19.40
CA GLN A 234 0.85 -24.08 18.97
C GLN A 234 1.27 -22.83 19.75
N THR A 235 0.36 -21.88 19.93
CA THR A 235 0.57 -20.66 20.72
C THR A 235 0.85 -21.01 22.17
N ALA A 236 0.10 -21.95 22.75
CA ALA A 236 0.30 -22.40 24.13
C ALA A 236 1.72 -22.95 24.37
N LYS A 237 2.28 -23.73 23.43
CA LYS A 237 3.65 -24.25 23.54
C LYS A 237 4.68 -23.12 23.61
N VAL A 238 4.53 -22.10 22.77
CA VAL A 238 5.43 -20.92 22.78
C VAL A 238 5.33 -20.17 24.11
N MET A 239 4.11 -20.01 24.65
CA MET A 239 3.91 -19.33 25.94
C MET A 239 4.58 -20.09 27.09
N VAL A 240 4.48 -21.42 27.11
CA VAL A 240 5.14 -22.26 28.12
C VAL A 240 6.66 -22.16 28.00
N GLN A 241 7.20 -22.19 26.78
CA GLN A 241 8.65 -22.02 26.54
C GLN A 241 9.17 -20.66 27.00
N ALA A 242 8.30 -19.64 27.01
CA ALA A 242 8.59 -18.32 27.54
C ALA A 242 8.35 -18.18 29.05
N ASN A 243 8.04 -19.26 29.77
CA ASN A 243 7.79 -19.30 31.23
C ASN A 243 6.61 -18.42 31.71
N LEU A 244 5.62 -18.18 30.85
CA LEU A 244 4.48 -17.31 31.14
C LEU A 244 3.44 -17.88 32.13
N THR A 245 3.42 -19.20 32.37
CA THR A 245 2.27 -19.86 32.99
C THR A 245 2.23 -19.83 34.52
N GLU A 246 3.37 -19.86 35.21
CA GLU A 246 3.39 -20.03 36.68
C GLU A 246 3.66 -18.74 37.45
N GLN A 247 4.49 -17.83 36.93
CA GLN A 247 4.90 -16.64 37.68
C GLN A 247 3.91 -15.47 37.62
N HIS A 248 2.96 -15.50 36.67
CA HIS A 248 2.17 -14.32 36.32
C HIS A 248 0.67 -14.43 36.63
N GLY A 249 0.15 -15.53 37.19
CA GLY A 249 -1.27 -15.62 37.58
C GLY A 249 -2.27 -15.19 36.50
N ILE A 250 -1.96 -15.44 35.23
CA ILE A 250 -2.77 -15.01 34.08
C ILE A 250 -4.00 -15.91 34.00
N LYS A 251 -5.20 -15.34 34.07
CA LYS A 251 -6.43 -16.09 33.87
C LYS A 251 -6.55 -16.47 32.39
N THR A 252 -6.80 -17.73 32.10
CA THR A 252 -7.01 -18.22 30.74
C THR A 252 -8.34 -18.96 30.64
N PHE A 253 -9.01 -18.82 29.50
CA PHE A 253 -10.23 -19.58 29.17
C PHE A 253 -10.14 -20.07 27.73
N ALA A 254 -10.80 -21.19 27.42
CA ALA A 254 -10.77 -21.70 26.04
C ALA A 254 -11.50 -20.76 25.07
N THR A 255 -12.53 -20.04 25.54
CA THR A 255 -13.37 -19.17 24.70
C THR A 255 -13.75 -17.87 25.40
N LEU A 256 -14.02 -16.83 24.60
CA LEU A 256 -14.58 -15.57 25.07
C LEU A 256 -15.87 -15.76 25.88
N ARG A 257 -16.73 -16.71 25.46
CA ARG A 257 -17.98 -17.04 26.16
C ARG A 257 -17.74 -17.56 27.59
N GLN A 258 -16.71 -18.38 27.79
CA GLN A 258 -16.37 -18.88 29.13
C GLN A 258 -15.82 -17.77 30.02
N ALA A 259 -14.94 -16.92 29.48
CA ALA A 259 -14.37 -15.79 30.21
C ALA A 259 -15.46 -14.83 30.70
N THR A 260 -16.31 -14.37 29.78
CA THR A 260 -17.41 -13.43 30.07
C THR A 260 -18.39 -14.00 31.10
N LYS A 261 -18.84 -15.24 30.93
CA LYS A 261 -19.74 -15.91 31.89
C LYS A 261 -19.13 -15.99 33.30
N THR A 262 -17.83 -16.23 33.39
CA THR A 262 -17.13 -16.33 34.68
C THR A 262 -17.02 -14.96 35.35
N LEU A 263 -16.62 -13.93 34.61
CA LEU A 263 -16.50 -12.56 35.13
C LEU A 263 -17.85 -12.00 35.61
N MET A 264 -18.92 -12.26 34.87
CA MET A 264 -20.27 -11.85 35.27
C MET A 264 -20.70 -12.49 36.59
N LYS A 265 -20.45 -13.80 36.76
CA LYS A 265 -20.72 -14.50 38.04
C LYS A 265 -19.88 -13.98 39.20
N GLU A 266 -18.59 -13.72 38.97
CA GLU A 266 -17.72 -13.14 40.01
C GLU A 266 -18.24 -11.77 40.46
N LYS A 267 -18.76 -10.97 39.53
CA LYS A 267 -19.34 -9.65 39.81
C LYS A 267 -20.63 -9.76 40.61
N GLU A 268 -21.55 -10.64 40.20
CA GLU A 268 -22.79 -10.92 40.94
C GLU A 268 -22.50 -11.36 42.38
N ALA A 269 -21.53 -12.25 42.57
CA ALA A 269 -21.12 -12.71 43.90
C ALA A 269 -20.55 -11.56 44.75
N ARG A 270 -19.72 -10.67 44.19
CA ARG A 270 -19.18 -9.51 44.92
C ARG A 270 -20.26 -8.49 45.29
N ASN A 271 -21.26 -8.31 44.44
CA ASN A 271 -22.37 -7.39 44.70
C ASN A 271 -23.37 -7.96 45.72
N ALA A 272 -23.52 -9.27 45.82
CA ALA A 272 -24.37 -9.92 46.82
C ALA A 272 -23.79 -9.90 48.24
N HIS A 273 -22.49 -9.59 48.39
CA HIS A 273 -21.79 -9.51 49.68
C HIS A 273 -21.48 -8.05 50.11
N LYS A 274 -21.97 -7.06 49.36
CA LYS A 274 -21.94 -5.64 49.73
C LYS A 274 -23.31 -5.20 50.22
#